data_AF-A0ABD2Z0M5-F1
#
_entry.id   AF-A0ABD2Z0M5-F1
#
_cell.length_a   1.000
_cell.length_b   1.000
_cell.length_c   1.000
_cell.angle_alpha   90.00
_cell.angle_beta   90.00
_cell.angle_gamma   90.00
#
_symmetry.space_group_name_H-M   'P 1'
#
loop_
_entity.id
_entity.type
_entity.pdbx_description
1 polymer ?
#
loop_
_entity_poly.entity_id
_entity_poly.type
_entity_poly.pdbx_seq_one_letter_code
_entity_poly.pdbx_strand_id
1 'polypeptide(L)'
;MPSRLKIFLWLACQNRLSTKFLLCSRNIVSNSVCSFCGHQMEDTEHILRRCPKAVSLWQSLGFSAFSAFNSSLSFVDWLKFRCFKSTGASNRMIPWPILFSFVCWGLWTNHNKSLFSPNYRPVNLADF
;
A
#
# COMPACT_ATOMS: atom_id res chain seq x y z
N MET A 1 13.70 11.51 -4.60
CA MET A 1 12.31 11.02 -4.56
C MET A 1 11.36 12.09 -5.10
N PRO A 2 10.52 11.77 -6.10
CA PRO A 2 9.53 12.68 -6.67
C PRO A 2 8.58 13.29 -5.63
N SER A 3 8.16 14.54 -5.82
CA SER A 3 7.26 15.28 -4.92
C SER A 3 5.93 14.57 -4.69
N ARG A 4 5.35 13.98 -5.75
CA ARG A 4 4.09 13.22 -5.68
C ARG A 4 4.16 12.05 -4.69
N LEU A 5 5.27 11.31 -4.68
CA LEU A 5 5.47 10.19 -3.74
C LEU A 5 5.65 10.67 -2.30
N LYS A 6 6.32 11.82 -2.08
CA LYS A 6 6.45 12.44 -0.76
C LYS A 6 5.08 12.84 -0.19
N ILE A 7 4.26 13.51 -0.98
CA ILE A 7 2.91 13.93 -0.59
C ILE A 7 2.04 12.70 -0.30
N PHE A 8 2.11 11.68 -1.15
CA PHE A 8 1.41 10.41 -0.95
C PHE A 8 1.78 9.76 0.39
N LEU A 9 3.07 9.60 0.69
CA LEU A 9 3.51 9.00 1.96
C LEU A 9 3.12 9.85 3.17
N TRP A 10 3.15 11.18 3.06
CA TRP A 10 2.68 12.07 4.10
C TRP A 10 1.19 11.89 4.38
N LEU A 11 0.36 11.80 3.33
CA LEU A 11 -1.07 11.48 3.47
C LEU A 11 -1.28 10.09 4.07
N ALA A 12 -0.46 9.11 3.70
CA ALA A 12 -0.51 7.76 4.26
C ALA A 12 -0.23 7.78 5.78
N CYS A 13 0.81 8.47 6.23
CA CYS A 13 1.14 8.63 7.65
C CYS A 13 -0.01 9.25 8.47
N GLN A 14 -0.84 10.08 7.84
CA GLN A 14 -1.99 10.72 8.49
C GLN A 14 -3.29 9.92 8.35
N ASN A 15 -3.25 8.73 7.73
CA ASN A 15 -4.43 7.94 7.36
C ASN A 15 -5.46 8.78 6.58
N ARG A 16 -4.99 9.64 5.67
CA ARG A 16 -5.80 10.56 4.85
C ARG A 16 -5.89 10.15 3.38
N LEU A 17 -5.42 8.95 3.04
CA LEU A 17 -5.60 8.40 1.71
C LEU A 17 -7.08 8.07 1.48
N SER A 18 -7.55 8.21 0.23
CA SER A 18 -8.90 7.74 -0.10
C SER A 18 -8.93 6.23 0.03
N THR A 19 -9.60 5.74 1.08
CA THR A 19 -9.88 4.34 1.38
C THR A 19 -11.38 4.19 1.62
N LYS A 20 -11.95 2.99 1.49
CA LYS A 20 -13.37 2.78 1.77
C LYS A 20 -13.75 3.11 3.20
N PHE A 21 -12.85 2.93 4.18
CA PHE A 21 -13.11 3.39 5.54
C PHE A 21 -13.43 4.89 5.59
N LEU A 22 -12.59 5.73 4.98
CA LEU A 22 -12.80 7.18 4.94
C LEU A 22 -13.97 7.60 4.03
N LEU A 23 -14.21 6.87 2.95
CA LEU A 23 -15.35 7.12 2.07
C LEU A 23 -16.67 6.76 2.78
N CYS A 24 -16.69 5.68 3.54
CA CYS A 24 -17.83 5.23 4.34
C CYS A 24 -18.12 6.23 5.47
N SER A 25 -17.09 6.73 6.16
CA SER A 25 -17.27 7.76 7.20
C SER A 25 -17.79 9.09 6.65
N ARG A 26 -17.71 9.30 5.32
CA ARG A 26 -18.24 10.46 4.61
C ARG A 26 -19.55 10.17 3.87
N ASN A 27 -20.17 9.00 4.09
CA ASN A 27 -21.39 8.54 3.42
C ASN A 27 -21.28 8.48 1.88
N ILE A 28 -20.09 8.28 1.34
CA ILE A 28 -19.86 8.16 -0.13
C ILE A 28 -20.04 6.71 -0.59
N VAL A 29 -19.68 5.73 0.25
CA VAL A 29 -19.86 4.29 -0.02
C VAL A 29 -20.58 3.63 1.15
N SER A 30 -21.29 2.53 0.88
CA SER A 30 -22.14 1.85 1.87
C SER A 30 -21.41 0.83 2.75
N ASN A 31 -20.20 0.39 2.36
CA ASN A 31 -19.40 -0.54 3.15
C ASN A 31 -17.91 -0.18 3.11
N SER A 32 -17.23 -0.50 4.21
CA SER A 32 -15.79 -0.30 4.38
C SER A 32 -14.97 -1.55 4.06
N VAL A 33 -15.60 -2.63 3.57
CA VAL A 33 -14.93 -3.91 3.29
C VAL A 33 -14.03 -3.79 2.07
N CYS A 34 -12.78 -4.22 2.20
CA CYS A 34 -11.76 -4.09 1.17
C CYS A 34 -12.18 -4.72 -0.16
N SER A 35 -12.10 -3.96 -1.25
CA SER A 35 -12.49 -4.45 -2.59
C SER A 35 -11.49 -5.47 -3.16
N PHE A 36 -10.27 -5.51 -2.64
CA PHE A 36 -9.26 -6.48 -3.06
C PHE A 36 -9.39 -7.83 -2.39
N CYS A 37 -9.56 -7.85 -1.07
CA CYS A 37 -9.60 -9.11 -0.32
C CYS A 37 -11.01 -9.55 0.03
N GLY A 38 -11.97 -8.64 0.20
CA GLY A 38 -13.36 -8.96 0.59
C GLY A 38 -13.56 -9.35 2.06
N HIS A 39 -12.52 -9.32 2.90
CA HIS A 39 -12.59 -9.88 4.27
C HIS A 39 -12.51 -8.85 5.40
N GLN A 40 -11.75 -7.77 5.24
CA GLN A 40 -11.45 -6.82 6.33
C GLN A 40 -11.82 -5.40 5.96
N MET A 41 -11.98 -4.56 6.98
CA MET A 41 -12.11 -3.12 6.84
C MET A 41 -10.87 -2.52 6.17
N GLU A 42 -11.12 -1.65 5.20
CA GLU A 42 -10.11 -1.07 4.34
C GLU A 42 -9.63 0.29 4.86
N ASP A 43 -8.64 0.24 5.75
CA ASP A 43 -7.84 1.40 6.12
C ASP A 43 -6.53 1.47 5.30
N THR A 44 -5.77 2.54 5.48
CA THR A 44 -4.53 2.76 4.73
C THR A 44 -3.52 1.63 4.96
N GLU A 45 -3.43 1.15 6.20
CA GLU A 45 -2.51 0.07 6.56
C GLU A 45 -2.93 -1.26 5.93
N HIS A 46 -4.23 -1.53 5.85
CA HIS A 46 -4.74 -2.71 5.19
C HIS A 46 -4.30 -2.72 3.73
N ILE A 47 -4.56 -1.65 2.98
CA ILE A 47 -4.21 -1.57 1.55
C ILE A 47 -2.71 -1.73 1.30
N LEU A 48 -1.87 -1.18 2.17
CA LEU A 48 -0.42 -1.12 1.95
C LEU A 48 0.37 -2.27 2.61
N ARG A 49 -0.14 -2.87 3.68
CA ARG A 49 0.58 -3.82 4.54
C ARG A 49 -0.18 -5.14 4.78
N ARG A 50 -1.42 -5.09 5.26
CA ARG A 50 -2.13 -6.29 5.75
C ARG A 50 -2.93 -7.05 4.69
N CYS A 51 -3.33 -6.38 3.60
CA CYS A 51 -4.14 -6.99 2.56
C CYS A 51 -3.41 -8.18 1.94
N PRO A 52 -4.04 -9.36 1.79
CA PRO A 52 -3.42 -10.52 1.14
C PRO A 52 -2.81 -10.21 -0.23
N LYS A 53 -3.42 -9.31 -1.01
CA LYS A 53 -2.87 -8.84 -2.29
C LYS A 53 -1.60 -8.02 -2.11
N ALA A 54 -1.55 -7.14 -1.11
CA ALA A 54 -0.34 -6.39 -0.78
C ALA A 54 0.77 -7.31 -0.27
N VAL A 55 0.44 -8.25 0.62
CA VAL A 55 1.38 -9.24 1.14
C VAL A 55 2.00 -10.08 0.01
N SER A 56 1.17 -10.58 -0.91
CA SER A 56 1.61 -11.37 -2.05
C SER A 56 2.54 -10.57 -2.98
N LEU A 57 2.26 -9.28 -3.19
CA LEU A 57 3.12 -8.40 -3.99
C LEU A 57 4.47 -8.15 -3.30
N TRP A 58 4.47 -7.88 -1.99
CA TRP A 58 5.73 -7.71 -1.26
C TRP A 58 6.56 -9.00 -1.33
N GLN A 59 5.93 -10.16 -1.20
CA GLN A 59 6.62 -11.45 -1.34
C GLN A 59 7.22 -11.65 -2.73
N SER A 60 6.48 -11.38 -3.82
CA SER A 60 6.98 -11.54 -5.18
C SER A 60 8.15 -10.61 -5.51
N LEU A 61 8.20 -9.42 -4.89
CA LEU A 61 9.30 -8.47 -5.01
C LEU A 61 10.55 -8.84 -4.18
N GLY A 62 10.52 -9.99 -3.49
CA GLY A 62 11.60 -10.49 -2.63
C GLY A 62 11.56 -9.93 -1.20
N PHE A 63 10.43 -9.39 -0.77
CA PHE A 63 10.24 -8.73 0.52
C PHE A 63 9.31 -9.51 1.44
N SER A 64 9.46 -10.84 1.50
CA SER A 64 8.65 -11.74 2.32
C SER A 64 8.65 -11.40 3.82
N ALA A 65 9.71 -10.76 4.32
CA ALA A 65 9.77 -10.28 5.71
C ALA A 65 8.85 -9.08 6.03
N PHE A 66 8.17 -8.50 5.03
CA PHE A 66 7.35 -7.29 5.22
C PHE A 66 6.02 -7.58 5.92
N SER A 67 5.48 -8.79 5.75
CA SER A 67 4.23 -9.23 6.38
C SER A 67 4.43 -9.95 7.71
N ALA A 68 5.53 -10.71 7.87
CA ALA A 68 5.70 -11.62 9.01
C ALA A 68 6.43 -11.01 10.22
N PHE A 69 7.42 -10.12 10.03
CA PHE A 69 8.36 -9.78 11.11
C PHE A 69 8.00 -8.54 11.95
N ASN A 70 7.03 -7.72 11.51
CA ASN A 70 6.79 -6.39 12.11
C ASN A 70 5.32 -6.15 12.50
N SER A 71 4.56 -7.19 12.85
CA SER A 71 3.17 -7.04 13.29
C SER A 71 3.03 -6.15 14.54
N SER A 72 4.08 -6.03 15.35
CA SER A 72 4.12 -5.18 16.55
C SER A 72 4.38 -3.69 16.29
N LEU A 73 4.84 -3.30 15.09
CA LEU A 73 5.07 -1.89 14.78
C LEU A 73 3.77 -1.19 14.41
N SER A 74 3.62 0.05 14.90
CA SER A 74 2.61 0.98 14.41
C SER A 74 2.74 1.14 12.89
N PHE A 75 1.65 1.45 12.20
CA PHE A 75 1.70 1.62 10.74
C PHE A 75 2.69 2.70 10.31
N VAL A 76 2.74 3.83 11.01
CA VAL A 76 3.65 4.94 10.69
C VAL A 76 5.11 4.53 10.90
N ASP A 77 5.40 3.82 11.98
CA ASP A 77 6.77 3.35 12.25
C ASP A 77 7.19 2.27 11.26
N TRP A 78 6.27 1.38 10.89
CA TRP A 78 6.49 0.42 9.80
C TRP A 78 6.79 1.14 8.49
N LEU A 79 6.02 2.18 8.13
CA LEU A 79 6.21 2.93 6.88
C LEU A 79 7.58 3.64 6.87
N LYS A 80 7.96 4.30 7.96
CA LYS A 80 9.27 4.94 8.12
C LYS A 80 10.40 3.93 8.07
N PHE A 81 10.30 2.86 8.87
CA PHE A 81 11.30 1.81 8.94
C PHE A 81 11.54 1.19 7.57
N ARG A 82 10.48 0.81 6.86
CA ARG A 82 10.58 0.20 5.53
C ARG A 82 10.99 1.19 4.45
N CYS A 83 10.65 2.47 4.53
CA CYS A 83 11.08 3.46 3.55
C CYS A 83 12.58 3.77 3.65
N PHE A 84 13.13 3.85 4.88
CA PHE A 84 14.49 4.35 5.09
C PHE A 84 15.54 3.28 5.42
N LYS A 85 15.16 2.11 5.96
CA LYS A 85 16.12 1.03 6.15
C LYS A 85 16.40 0.35 4.81
N SER A 86 17.66 0.43 4.38
CA SER A 86 18.16 -0.31 3.24
C SER A 86 17.89 -1.80 3.44
N THR A 87 17.11 -2.39 2.53
CA THR A 87 17.16 -3.83 2.31
C THR A 87 18.49 -4.08 1.61
N GLY A 88 19.28 -5.09 2.01
CA GLY A 88 20.65 -5.34 1.52
C GLY A 88 20.81 -5.58 0.00
N ALA A 89 19.82 -5.23 -0.82
CA ALA A 89 19.87 -5.19 -2.27
C ALA A 89 20.65 -3.94 -2.74
N SER A 90 21.96 -3.94 -2.49
CA SER A 90 22.91 -2.89 -2.89
C SER A 90 23.09 -2.74 -4.41
N ASN A 91 22.45 -3.60 -5.22
CA ASN A 91 22.66 -3.67 -6.67
C ASN A 91 21.42 -3.32 -7.52
N ARG A 92 20.47 -2.54 -6.99
CA ARG A 92 19.30 -2.08 -7.76
C ARG A 92 19.56 -0.73 -8.42
N MET A 93 19.19 -0.59 -9.70
CA MET A 93 19.27 0.66 -10.47
C MET A 93 18.41 1.79 -9.88
N ILE A 94 17.36 1.44 -9.12
CA ILE A 94 16.44 2.39 -8.48
C ILE A 94 16.67 2.40 -6.97
N PRO A 95 16.87 3.58 -6.35
CA PRO A 95 17.00 3.70 -4.90
C PRO A 95 15.80 3.13 -4.15
N TRP A 96 16.07 2.34 -3.11
CA TRP A 96 15.05 1.65 -2.32
C TRP A 96 13.89 2.54 -1.84
N PRO A 97 14.11 3.75 -1.27
CA PRO A 97 13.01 4.61 -0.84
C PRO A 97 12.06 5.00 -1.99
N ILE A 98 12.58 5.14 -3.21
CA ILE A 98 11.78 5.44 -4.40
C ILE A 98 10.95 4.22 -4.79
N LEU A 99 11.58 3.04 -4.86
CA LEU A 99 10.90 1.80 -5.20
C LEU A 99 9.79 1.46 -4.20
N PHE A 100 10.10 1.50 -2.90
CA PHE A 100 9.13 1.25 -1.83
C PHE A 100 7.93 2.20 -1.94
N SER A 101 8.20 3.50 -2.07
CA SER A 101 7.15 4.52 -2.21
C SER A 101 6.29 4.30 -3.46
N PHE A 102 6.91 3.89 -4.56
CA PHE A 102 6.22 3.61 -5.81
C PHE A 102 5.32 2.38 -5.70
N VAL A 103 5.78 1.30 -5.06
CA VAL A 103 4.96 0.09 -4.82
C VAL A 103 3.77 0.41 -3.93
N CYS A 104 3.97 1.16 -2.84
CA CYS A 104 2.87 1.62 -1.97
C CYS A 104 1.86 2.48 -2.77
N TRP A 105 2.35 3.41 -3.59
CA TRP A 105 1.50 4.24 -4.44
C TRP A 105 0.74 3.41 -5.49
N GLY A 106 1.40 2.41 -6.08
CA GLY A 106 0.81 1.46 -7.02
C GLY A 106 -0.31 0.65 -6.39
N LEU A 107 -0.09 0.09 -5.19
CA LEU A 107 -1.12 -0.63 -4.43
C LEU A 107 -2.37 0.24 -4.21
N TRP A 108 -2.18 1.45 -3.70
CA TRP A 108 -3.28 2.39 -3.47
C TRP A 108 -3.98 2.83 -4.77
N THR A 109 -3.22 3.06 -5.83
CA THR A 109 -3.78 3.50 -7.12
C THR A 109 -4.58 2.38 -7.78
N ASN A 110 -4.05 1.16 -7.81
CA ASN A 110 -4.73 -0.03 -8.31
C ASN A 110 -6.02 -0.27 -7.52
N HIS A 111 -5.94 -0.08 -6.21
CA HIS A 111 -7.08 -0.20 -5.31
C HIS A 111 -8.19 0.81 -5.68
N ASN A 112 -7.85 2.09 -5.77
CA ASN A 112 -8.85 3.12 -6.05
C ASN A 112 -9.41 3.04 -7.46
N LYS A 113 -8.62 2.61 -8.45
CA LYS A 113 -9.14 2.34 -9.79
C LYS A 113 -10.20 1.23 -9.74
N SER A 114 -9.99 0.16 -8.97
CA SER A 114 -10.98 -0.91 -8.83
C SER A 114 -12.27 -0.45 -8.14
N LEU A 115 -12.21 0.56 -7.28
CA LEU A 115 -13.39 1.14 -6.64
C LEU A 115 -14.22 2.02 -7.57
N PHE A 116 -13.56 2.87 -8.37
CA PHE A 116 -14.22 3.94 -9.12
C PHE A 116 -14.42 3.61 -10.60
N SER A 117 -13.89 2.49 -11.10
CA SER A 117 -14.00 2.09 -12.50
C SER A 117 -14.56 0.67 -12.62
N PRO A 118 -15.85 0.52 -12.98
CA PRO A 118 -16.53 -0.79 -13.02
C PRO A 118 -15.85 -1.84 -13.93
N ASN A 119 -15.18 -1.38 -14.98
CA ASN A 119 -14.49 -2.23 -15.96
C ASN A 119 -12.99 -2.39 -15.68
N TYR A 120 -12.47 -1.85 -14.57
CA TYR A 120 -11.06 -1.94 -14.25
C TYR A 120 -10.71 -3.28 -13.63
N ARG A 121 -9.83 -4.03 -14.30
CA ARG A 121 -9.23 -5.23 -13.75
C ARG A 121 -7.95 -4.85 -13.00
N PRO A 122 -7.83 -5.18 -11.70
CA PRO A 122 -6.62 -4.91 -10.95
C PRO A 122 -5.41 -5.52 -11.65
N VAL A 123 -4.40 -4.71 -11.91
CA VAL A 123 -3.17 -5.19 -12.54
C VAL A 123 -2.33 -5.88 -11.47
N ASN A 124 -1.69 -7.00 -11.82
CA ASN A 124 -0.70 -7.62 -10.97
C ASN A 124 0.59 -6.78 -11.03
N LEU A 125 0.87 -6.08 -9.93
CA LEU A 125 2.04 -5.20 -9.85
C LEU A 125 3.36 -5.97 -9.78
N ALA A 126 3.33 -7.31 -9.65
CA ALA A 126 4.50 -8.16 -9.70
C ALA A 126 5.01 -8.41 -11.14
N ASP A 127 4.19 -8.09 -12.14
CA ASP A 127 4.50 -8.31 -13.56
C ASP A 127 5.32 -7.15 -14.18
N PHE A 128 5.67 -6.12 -13.38
CA PHE A 128 6.50 -4.97 -13.75
C PHE A 128 7.82 -4.95 -12.97
#